data_AF-D3FDG7-F1
#
_entry.id   AF-D3FDG7-F1
#
_cell.length_a   1.000
_cell.length_b   1.000
_cell.length_c   1.000
_cell.angle_alpha   90.00
_cell.angle_beta   90.00
_cell.angle_gamma   90.00
#
_symmetry.space_group_name_H-M   'P 1'
#
loop_
_entity.id
_entity.type
_entity.pdbx_description
1 polymer ?
#
loop_
_entity_poly.entity_id
_entity_poly.type
_entity_poly.pdbx_seq_one_letter_code
_entity_poly.pdbx_strand_id
1 'polypeptide(L)'
;MTDILLIAGPEGHDAELVASAAAYQPHHVTVLIAAEDPAWSWSETRTAAARRDRLATLLTSTELATGASVVGMVGDPAQLQVAGFDAVVADGNLLTAA
;
A
#
# COMPACT_ATOMS: atom_id res chain seq x y z
N MET A 1 -0.76 -15.41 12.18
CA MET A 1 -0.22 -14.10 11.78
C MET A 1 -0.60 -13.93 10.34
N THR A 2 -1.23 -12.81 10.00
CA THR A 2 -1.67 -12.55 8.63
C THR A 2 -0.92 -11.33 8.13
N ASP A 3 -0.08 -11.53 7.12
CA ASP A 3 0.76 -10.52 6.50
C ASP A 3 0.21 -10.18 5.13
N ILE A 4 -0.14 -8.91 4.91
CA ILE A 4 -0.85 -8.49 3.69
C ILE A 4 -0.03 -7.45 2.94
N LEU A 5 0.02 -7.60 1.62
CA LEU A 5 0.49 -6.57 0.71
C LEU A 5 -0.69 -5.77 0.16
N LEU A 6 -0.62 -4.45 0.29
CA LEU A 6 -1.64 -3.51 -0.10
C LEU A 6 -1.04 -2.61 -1.20
N ILE A 7 -1.47 -2.82 -2.45
CA ILE A 7 -0.94 -2.13 -3.63
C ILE A 7 -1.88 -0.99 -4.00
N ALA A 8 -1.43 0.24 -3.78
CA ALA A 8 -2.17 1.43 -4.13
C ALA A 8 -2.02 1.75 -5.62
N GLY A 9 -3.12 1.63 -6.35
CA GLY A 9 -3.23 1.97 -7.76
C GLY A 9 -3.48 3.47 -8.01
N PRO A 10 -4.26 3.85 -9.04
CA PRO A 10 -4.58 5.25 -9.34
C PRO A 10 -5.25 5.97 -8.15
N GLU A 11 -5.03 7.29 -8.06
CA GLU A 11 -5.65 8.12 -7.02
C GLU A 11 -7.18 7.99 -7.04
N GLY A 12 -7.81 7.93 -5.86
CA GLY A 12 -9.27 7.91 -5.70
C GLY A 12 -9.88 6.64 -5.10
N HIS A 13 -9.14 5.53 -5.04
CA HIS A 13 -9.63 4.24 -4.50
C HIS A 13 -9.02 3.86 -3.15
N ASP A 14 -8.26 4.77 -2.52
CA ASP A 14 -7.50 4.51 -1.30
C ASP A 14 -8.39 4.10 -0.12
N ALA A 15 -9.60 4.67 -0.01
CA ALA A 15 -10.53 4.33 1.07
C ALA A 15 -11.09 2.90 0.93
N GLU A 16 -11.45 2.48 -0.28
CA GLU A 16 -11.94 1.12 -0.56
C GLU A 16 -10.84 0.09 -0.37
N LEU A 17 -9.61 0.45 -0.73
CA LEU A 17 -8.42 -0.37 -0.54
C LEU A 17 -8.12 -0.60 0.95
N VAL A 18 -8.19 0.45 1.77
CA VAL A 18 -8.03 0.35 3.24
C VAL A 18 -9.14 -0.49 3.86
N ALA A 19 -10.39 -0.29 3.44
CA ALA A 19 -11.52 -1.08 3.93
C ALA A 19 -11.36 -2.58 3.58
N SER A 20 -10.87 -2.87 2.38
CA SER A 20 -10.58 -4.24 1.92
C SER A 20 -9.51 -4.89 2.78
N ALA A 21 -8.44 -4.16 3.14
CA ALA A 21 -7.40 -4.67 4.03
C ALA A 21 -7.90 -4.93 5.46
N ALA A 22 -8.77 -4.07 5.99
CA ALA A 22 -9.37 -4.25 7.32
C ALA A 22 -10.21 -5.53 7.44
N ALA A 23 -10.85 -5.97 6.35
CA ALA A 23 -11.63 -7.20 6.33
C ALA A 23 -10.82 -8.47 6.64
N TYR A 24 -9.49 -8.43 6.48
CA TYR A 24 -8.59 -9.56 6.72
C TYR A 24 -8.04 -9.64 8.15
N GLN A 25 -8.28 -8.62 8.98
CA GLN A 25 -7.73 -8.54 10.34
C GLN A 25 -6.20 -8.81 10.39
N PRO A 26 -5.39 -8.08 9.59
CA PRO A 26 -3.95 -8.29 9.52
C PRO A 26 -3.24 -8.04 10.84
N HIS A 27 -2.07 -8.65 10.99
CA HIS A 27 -1.10 -8.27 12.01
C HIS A 27 -0.03 -7.33 11.44
N HIS A 28 0.34 -7.55 10.18
CA HIS A 28 1.25 -6.69 9.44
C HIS A 28 0.68 -6.32 8.08
N VAL A 29 0.84 -5.07 7.69
CA VAL A 29 0.47 -4.58 6.36
C VAL A 29 1.66 -3.86 5.73
N THR A 30 1.99 -4.27 4.52
CA THR A 30 2.93 -3.57 3.65
C THR A 30 2.14 -2.77 2.62
N VAL A 31 2.29 -1.45 2.61
CA VAL A 31 1.68 -0.57 1.60
C VAL A 31 2.69 -0.29 0.50
N LEU A 32 2.34 -0.58 -0.74
CA LEU A 32 3.11 -0.25 -1.93
C LEU A 32 2.44 0.85 -2.73
N ILE A 33 3.18 1.90 -3.07
CA ILE A 33 2.80 2.86 -4.11
C ILE A 33 3.80 2.73 -5.27
N ALA A 34 3.30 2.72 -6.50
CA ALA A 34 4.16 2.70 -7.68
C ALA A 34 5.14 3.88 -7.67
N ALA A 35 6.39 3.68 -8.14
CA ALA A 35 7.39 4.74 -8.32
C ALA A 35 7.83 4.78 -9.79
N GLU A 36 7.40 5.80 -10.53
CA GLU A 36 7.86 6.01 -11.91
C GLU A 36 9.08 6.95 -11.95
N ASP A 37 9.23 7.79 -10.93
CA ASP A 37 10.32 8.76 -10.79
C ASP A 37 11.23 8.38 -9.61
N PRO A 38 12.53 8.08 -9.84
CA PRO A 38 13.48 7.80 -8.77
C PRO A 38 13.73 8.99 -7.82
N ALA A 39 13.37 10.21 -8.24
CA ALA A 39 13.47 11.41 -7.42
C ALA A 39 12.29 11.60 -6.44
N TRP A 40 11.31 10.68 -6.41
CA TRP A 40 10.09 10.81 -5.60
C TRP A 40 10.35 11.14 -4.10
N SER A 41 11.46 10.66 -3.53
CA SER A 41 11.76 10.79 -2.10
C SER A 41 12.36 12.13 -1.71
N TRP A 42 13.10 12.78 -2.63
CA TRP A 42 13.86 14.01 -2.33
C TRP A 42 13.49 15.20 -3.21
N SER A 43 12.77 14.98 -4.32
CA SER A 43 12.31 16.05 -5.20
C SER A 43 11.26 16.94 -4.51
N GLU A 44 11.39 18.25 -4.70
CA GLU A 44 10.43 19.27 -4.23
C GLU A 44 9.32 19.56 -5.27
N THR A 45 9.29 18.81 -6.37
CA THR A 45 8.18 18.91 -7.32
C THR A 45 6.86 18.59 -6.64
N ARG A 46 5.77 19.24 -7.07
CA ARG A 46 4.42 18.99 -6.53
C ARG A 46 4.04 17.51 -6.63
N THR A 47 4.42 16.85 -7.72
CA THR A 47 4.15 15.42 -7.93
C THR A 47 4.84 14.53 -6.89
N ALA A 48 6.11 14.81 -6.57
CA ALA A 48 6.85 14.06 -5.56
C ALA A 48 6.31 14.32 -4.14
N ALA A 49 5.94 15.57 -3.82
CA ALA A 49 5.29 15.92 -2.56
C ALA A 49 3.93 15.21 -2.40
N ALA A 50 3.05 15.31 -3.40
CA ALA A 50 1.74 14.66 -3.38
C ALA A 50 1.85 13.14 -3.18
N ARG A 51 2.88 12.50 -3.76
CA ARG A 51 3.13 11.07 -3.57
C ARG A 51 3.52 10.72 -2.13
N ARG A 52 4.38 11.53 -1.50
CA ARG A 52 4.76 11.35 -0.08
C ARG A 52 3.56 11.58 0.84
N ASP A 53 2.75 12.60 0.55
CA ASP A 53 1.53 12.89 1.31
C ASP A 53 0.50 11.76 1.18
N ARG A 54 0.36 11.20 -0.03
CA ARG A 54 -0.48 10.03 -0.27
C ARG A 54 0.03 8.80 0.47
N LEU A 55 1.33 8.53 0.46
CA LEU A 55 1.92 7.44 1.24
C LEU A 55 1.63 7.61 2.73
N ALA A 56 1.92 8.78 3.29
CA ALA A 56 1.66 9.06 4.70
C ALA A 56 0.18 8.85 5.06
N THR A 57 -0.73 9.33 4.21
CA THR A 57 -2.17 9.17 4.39
C THR A 57 -2.59 7.70 4.37
N LEU A 58 -2.09 6.90 3.43
CA LEU A 58 -2.38 5.47 3.33
C LEU A 58 -1.84 4.70 4.54
N LEU A 59 -0.62 4.99 4.99
CA LEU A 59 -0.03 4.34 6.16
C LEU A 59 -0.90 4.59 7.41
N THR A 60 -1.20 5.86 7.70
CA THR A 60 -2.03 6.23 8.85
C THR A 60 -3.44 5.65 8.76
N SER A 61 -4.08 5.74 7.59
CA SER A 61 -5.45 5.24 7.41
C SER A 61 -5.54 3.72 7.56
N THR A 62 -4.55 3.00 7.03
CA THR A 62 -4.46 1.54 7.16
C THR A 62 -4.24 1.12 8.61
N GLU A 63 -3.31 1.77 9.31
CA GLU A 63 -3.03 1.50 10.72
C GLU A 63 -4.29 1.73 11.58
N LEU A 64 -4.98 2.85 11.39
CA LEU A 64 -6.21 3.16 12.12
C LEU A 64 -7.35 2.17 11.84
N ALA A 65 -7.50 1.72 10.59
CA ALA A 65 -8.58 0.82 10.21
C ALA A 65 -8.34 -0.64 10.62
N THR A 66 -7.07 -1.06 10.69
CA THR A 66 -6.71 -2.47 10.91
C THR A 66 -6.16 -2.75 12.31
N GLY A 67 -5.54 -1.76 12.97
CA GLY A 67 -4.74 -1.95 14.18
C GLY A 67 -3.41 -2.69 13.94
N ALA A 68 -3.04 -2.94 12.68
CA ALA A 68 -1.84 -3.68 12.30
C ALA A 68 -0.58 -2.80 12.34
N SER A 69 0.59 -3.45 12.38
CA SER A 69 1.86 -2.77 12.11
C SER A 69 1.98 -2.49 10.62
N VAL A 70 2.16 -1.22 10.23
CA VAL A 70 2.16 -0.81 8.81
C VAL A 70 3.53 -0.30 8.37
N VAL A 71 4.02 -0.79 7.23
CA VAL A 71 5.25 -0.31 6.59
C VAL A 71 4.96 0.16 5.16
N GLY A 72 5.58 1.26 4.74
CA GLY A 72 5.44 1.81 3.39
C GLY A 72 6.63 1.47 2.49
N MET A 73 6.34 1.10 1.26
CA MET A 73 7.29 0.92 0.17
C MET A 73 6.86 1.70 -1.06
N VAL A 74 7.84 2.15 -1.83
CA VAL A 74 7.64 2.86 -3.09
C VAL A 74 8.52 2.20 -4.14
N GLY A 75 7.91 1.64 -5.18
CA GLY A 75 8.63 0.84 -6.18
C GLY A 75 7.72 0.16 -7.18
N ASP A 76 8.31 -0.67 -8.04
CA ASP A 76 7.58 -1.45 -9.04
C ASP A 76 6.97 -2.73 -8.40
N PRO A 77 5.64 -2.95 -8.49
CA PRO A 77 5.01 -4.19 -8.02
C PRO A 77 5.64 -5.46 -8.60
N ALA A 78 6.16 -5.42 -9.83
CA ALA A 78 6.79 -6.57 -10.47
C ALA A 78 8.11 -7.00 -9.78
N GLN A 79 8.70 -6.14 -8.94
CA GLN A 79 9.92 -6.43 -8.19
C GLN A 79 9.65 -7.04 -6.80
N LEU A 80 8.38 -7.11 -6.38
CA LEU A 80 8.01 -7.68 -5.09
C LEU A 80 7.82 -9.20 -5.17
N GLN A 81 8.36 -9.89 -4.16
CA GLN A 81 8.11 -11.31 -3.95
C GLN A 81 6.75 -11.51 -3.28
N VAL A 82 5.70 -11.55 -4.09
CA VAL A 82 4.30 -11.66 -3.63
C VAL A 82 4.04 -12.91 -2.78
N ALA A 83 4.76 -14.01 -3.01
CA ALA A 83 4.63 -15.26 -2.25
C ALA A 83 5.00 -15.13 -0.75
N GLY A 84 5.56 -14.00 -0.33
CA GLY A 84 5.84 -13.71 1.09
C GLY A 84 4.63 -13.18 1.88
N PHE A 85 3.48 -12.99 1.24
CA PHE A 85 2.27 -12.44 1.87
C PHE A 85 1.13 -13.45 1.82
N ASP A 86 0.33 -13.49 2.88
CA ASP A 86 -0.87 -14.33 2.95
C ASP A 86 -1.99 -13.82 2.03
N ALA A 87 -1.98 -12.52 1.71
CA ALA A 87 -2.92 -11.90 0.79
C ALA A 87 -2.33 -10.67 0.08
N VAL A 88 -2.83 -10.41 -1.13
CA VAL A 88 -2.58 -9.16 -1.87
C VAL A 88 -3.89 -8.46 -2.19
N VAL A 89 -3.96 -7.19 -1.86
CA VAL A 89 -5.10 -6.31 -2.15
C VAL A 89 -4.63 -5.22 -3.10
N ALA A 90 -5.25 -5.10 -4.28
CA ALA A 90 -4.92 -4.09 -5.28
C ALA A 90 -6.21 -3.57 -5.94
N ASP A 91 -6.33 -2.25 -6.20
CA ASP A 91 -7.48 -1.68 -6.94
C ASP A 91 -8.88 -2.15 -6.48
N GLY A 92 -9.06 -2.36 -5.17
CA GLY A 92 -10.33 -2.89 -4.62
C GLY A 92 -10.68 -4.32 -5.05
N ASN A 93 -9.77 -4.99 -5.76
CA ASN A 93 -9.92 -6.35 -6.25
C ASN A 93 -8.89 -7.29 -5.62
N LEU A 94 -9.34 -8.48 -5.27
CA LEU A 94 -8.53 -9.48 -4.59
C LEU A 94 -7.62 -10.21 -5.59
N LEU A 95 -6.32 -10.11 -5.37
CA LEU A 95 -5.36 -11.05 -5.93
C LEU A 95 -5.00 -12.00 -4.79
N THR A 96 -5.71 -13.11 -4.68
CA THR A 96 -5.34 -14.16 -3.74
C THR A 96 -3.96 -14.67 -4.12
N ALA A 97 -3.00 -14.57 -3.19
CA ALA A 97 -1.72 -15.24 -3.36
C ALA A 97 -1.99 -16.75 -3.42
N ALA A 98 -1.51 -17.40 -4.48
CA ALA A 98 -1.67 -18.84 -4.71
C ALA A 98 -0.85 -19.67 -3.73
#